data_AF-A0A1E4TVK4-F1
#
_entry.id   AF-A0A1E4TVK4-F1
#
_cell.length_a   1.000
_cell.length_b   1.000
_cell.length_c   1.000
_cell.angle_alpha   90.00
_cell.angle_beta   90.00
_cell.angle_gamma   90.00
#
_symmetry.space_group_name_H-M   'P 1'
#
loop_
_entity.id
_entity.type
_entity.pdbx_description
1 polymer ?
#
loop_
_entity_poly.entity_id
_entity_poly.type
_entity_poly.pdbx_seq_one_letter_code
_entity_poly.pdbx_strand_id
1 'polypeptide(L)'
;MINFINEVMEIVESCNVTLKQIIDPTMWDIFKMTLNALDISGVEFCDVLPFLESCINYGFKGKSINDEAVQLLIVHTLKILNNCFSGVSDLSVIEFCYDILYKVILTVDDVNRILPEILKSTNGTFNELGGVDADLQEDCTKTYLKVGLCSIYRFPEDTFKVLGDEESSKLMELWFNNSDSTLKTFFDNKLQIMALINLLKVHYSGNTLPPTISQSIPTVRQKVIKLIENLPQLLSKQQELMKNTITNKAQKDRGIEDFESEQDYINFQNEEFLEYDEAEELDLLKDVLLDNVNVYTEFVDNFLKVGDVYNKFMEGINDQESISVINDCITLVGGNK
;
A
#
# COMPACT_ATOMS: atom_id res chain seq x y z
N MET A 1 -2.69 27.50 21.97
CA MET A 1 -3.38 27.45 20.66
C MET A 1 -2.96 26.22 19.86
N ILE A 2 -1.76 25.65 20.09
CA ILE A 2 -1.30 24.36 19.54
C ILE A 2 -2.08 23.15 20.10
N ASN A 3 -2.58 23.23 21.33
CA ASN A 3 -3.24 22.11 22.05
C ASN A 3 -4.61 21.65 21.50
N PHE A 4 -5.07 22.13 20.35
CA PHE A 4 -6.36 21.71 19.76
C PHE A 4 -6.24 21.24 18.31
N ILE A 5 -5.03 21.28 17.72
CA ILE A 5 -4.87 20.97 16.31
C ILE A 5 -5.18 19.49 16.08
N ASN A 6 -4.58 18.59 16.86
CA ASN A 6 -4.79 17.16 16.70
C ASN A 6 -6.27 16.77 16.87
N GLU A 7 -6.96 17.29 17.90
CA GLU A 7 -8.40 17.02 18.07
C GLU A 7 -9.24 17.58 16.91
N VAL A 8 -8.91 18.75 16.38
CA VAL A 8 -9.61 19.31 15.21
C VAL A 8 -9.36 18.45 13.98
N MET A 9 -8.14 17.97 13.76
CA MET A 9 -7.81 17.11 12.62
C MET A 9 -8.52 15.76 12.72
N GLU A 10 -8.56 15.14 13.90
CA GLU A 10 -9.31 13.91 14.17
C GLU A 10 -10.82 14.07 13.92
N ILE A 11 -11.41 15.20 14.32
CA ILE A 11 -12.83 15.49 14.06
C ILE A 11 -13.09 15.60 12.56
N VAL A 12 -12.27 16.36 11.83
CA VAL A 12 -12.46 16.57 10.39
C VAL A 12 -12.23 15.26 9.63
N GLU A 13 -11.20 14.49 9.99
CA GLU A 13 -10.97 13.14 9.47
C GLU A 13 -12.19 12.25 9.70
N SER A 14 -12.70 12.20 10.93
CA SER A 14 -13.87 11.39 11.30
C SER A 14 -15.10 11.75 10.45
N CYS A 15 -15.32 13.04 10.17
CA CYS A 15 -16.37 13.48 9.26
C CYS A 15 -16.16 12.95 7.83
N ASN A 16 -14.95 13.06 7.29
CA ASN A 16 -14.62 12.58 5.95
C ASN A 16 -14.80 11.08 5.81
N VAL A 17 -14.30 10.31 6.78
CA VAL A 17 -14.43 8.84 6.82
C VAL A 17 -15.88 8.40 6.94
N THR A 18 -16.66 9.03 7.84
CA THR A 18 -18.08 8.69 8.04
C THR A 18 -18.90 8.94 6.77
N LEU A 19 -18.60 10.02 6.05
CA LEU A 19 -19.38 10.43 4.89
C LEU A 19 -18.82 9.92 3.57
N LYS A 20 -17.61 9.33 3.60
CA LYS A 20 -16.85 8.83 2.44
C LYS A 20 -16.73 9.86 1.30
N GLN A 21 -16.71 11.14 1.65
CA GLN A 21 -16.64 12.28 0.72
C GLN A 21 -16.11 13.51 1.44
N ILE A 22 -15.49 14.43 0.69
CA ILE A 22 -15.16 15.78 1.17
C ILE A 22 -16.37 16.69 0.89
N ILE A 23 -16.92 17.30 1.93
CA ILE A 23 -18.29 17.85 1.89
C ILE A 23 -18.31 19.35 1.59
N ASP A 24 -17.32 20.10 2.06
CA ASP A 24 -17.38 21.57 2.13
C ASP A 24 -16.10 22.24 1.61
N PRO A 25 -16.18 23.32 0.80
CA PRO A 25 -15.06 24.20 0.49
C PRO A 25 -14.16 24.55 1.68
N THR A 26 -14.73 24.74 2.88
CA THR A 26 -13.95 25.02 4.10
C THR A 26 -12.92 23.92 4.43
N MET A 27 -13.22 22.65 4.10
CA MET A 27 -12.27 21.54 4.31
C MET A 27 -11.03 21.68 3.44
N TRP A 28 -11.17 22.25 2.23
CA TRP A 28 -10.03 22.53 1.35
C TRP A 28 -9.18 23.68 1.87
N ASP A 29 -9.78 24.67 2.53
CA ASP A 29 -9.02 25.73 3.20
C ASP A 29 -8.22 25.19 4.38
N ILE A 30 -8.83 24.32 5.21
CA ILE A 30 -8.12 23.61 6.28
C ILE A 30 -6.95 22.81 5.71
N PHE A 31 -7.19 22.04 4.64
CA PHE A 31 -6.15 21.29 3.94
C PHE A 31 -4.98 22.19 3.49
N LYS A 32 -5.25 23.34 2.86
CA LYS A 32 -4.20 24.29 2.46
C LYS A 32 -3.43 24.84 3.67
N MET A 33 -4.12 25.13 4.78
CA MET A 33 -3.48 25.58 6.02
C MET A 33 -2.59 24.50 6.63
N THR A 34 -3.03 23.24 6.63
CA THR A 34 -2.27 22.07 7.08
C THR A 34 -0.97 21.91 6.29
N LEU A 35 -1.02 22.01 4.96
CA LEU A 35 0.21 21.92 4.14
C LEU A 35 1.18 23.08 4.39
N ASN A 36 0.67 24.29 4.57
CA ASN A 36 1.51 25.43 4.91
C ASN A 36 2.16 25.29 6.30
N ALA A 37 1.46 24.69 7.27
CA ALA A 37 2.00 24.42 8.59
C ALA A 37 3.08 23.32 8.55
N LEU A 38 2.87 22.28 7.75
CA LEU A 38 3.86 21.21 7.53
C LEU A 38 5.19 21.78 6.98
N ASP A 39 5.12 22.74 6.07
CA ASP A 39 6.28 23.45 5.52
C ASP A 39 7.09 24.24 6.56
N ILE A 40 6.46 24.66 7.66
CA ILE A 40 7.06 25.50 8.71
C ILE A 40 7.58 24.63 9.87
N SER A 41 6.82 23.60 10.26
CA SER A 41 7.05 22.83 11.50
C SER A 41 7.59 21.41 11.27
N GLY A 42 7.57 20.88 10.04
CA GLY A 42 8.14 19.57 9.71
C GLY A 42 7.57 18.42 10.53
N VAL A 43 8.45 17.70 11.24
CA VAL A 43 8.17 16.44 12.00
C VAL A 43 7.03 16.61 13.00
N GLU A 44 6.95 17.76 13.70
CA GLU A 44 5.94 18.02 14.74
C GLU A 44 4.51 18.04 14.20
N PHE A 45 4.34 18.00 12.87
CA PHE A 45 3.07 18.08 12.19
C PHE A 45 2.76 16.80 11.36
N CYS A 46 3.57 15.74 11.48
CA CYS A 46 3.32 14.47 10.78
C CYS A 46 2.08 13.73 11.28
N ASP A 47 1.62 14.00 12.50
CA ASP A 47 0.38 13.44 13.09
C ASP A 47 -0.90 13.78 12.29
N VAL A 48 -0.83 14.72 11.33
CA VAL A 48 -1.96 15.06 10.45
C VAL A 48 -2.14 14.08 9.28
N LEU A 49 -1.29 13.06 9.16
CA LEU A 49 -1.36 12.05 8.11
C LEU A 49 -2.76 11.46 7.94
N PRO A 50 -3.48 11.03 8.99
CA PRO A 50 -4.82 10.43 8.83
C PRO A 50 -5.82 11.37 8.14
N PHE A 51 -5.80 12.66 8.46
CA PHE A 51 -6.60 13.66 7.76
C PHE A 51 -6.22 13.80 6.28
N LEU A 52 -4.92 13.87 5.97
CA LEU A 52 -4.45 13.96 4.58
C LEU A 52 -4.82 12.70 3.79
N GLU A 53 -4.72 11.51 4.40
CA GLU A 53 -5.18 10.24 3.82
C GLU A 53 -6.66 10.29 3.47
N SER A 54 -7.50 10.80 4.37
CA SER A 54 -8.93 10.98 4.09
C SER A 54 -9.16 11.93 2.90
N CYS A 55 -8.37 12.99 2.77
CA CYS A 55 -8.44 13.92 1.64
C CYS A 55 -8.05 13.25 0.32
N ILE A 56 -7.02 12.41 0.33
CA ILE A 56 -6.63 11.63 -0.86
C ILE A 56 -7.75 10.64 -1.21
N ASN A 57 -8.13 9.77 -0.27
CA ASN A 57 -9.04 8.65 -0.50
C ASN A 57 -10.42 9.11 -1.00
N TYR A 58 -10.95 10.18 -0.43
CA TYR A 58 -12.31 10.65 -0.73
C TYR A 58 -12.35 11.90 -1.60
N GLY A 59 -11.31 12.74 -1.55
CA GLY A 59 -11.28 14.03 -2.25
C GLY A 59 -10.55 14.00 -3.59
N PHE A 60 -9.58 13.10 -3.78
CA PHE A 60 -8.75 13.06 -5.00
C PHE A 60 -9.19 12.04 -6.03
N LYS A 61 -10.14 11.17 -5.69
CA LYS A 61 -10.66 10.16 -6.61
C LYS A 61 -11.25 10.81 -7.87
N GLY A 62 -10.75 10.40 -9.05
CA GLY A 62 -11.17 10.95 -10.34
C GLY A 62 -10.65 12.36 -10.63
N LYS A 63 -9.71 12.87 -9.83
CA LYS A 63 -9.01 14.12 -10.10
C LYS A 63 -7.76 13.89 -10.94
N SER A 64 -7.37 14.94 -11.65
CA SER A 64 -6.13 15.02 -12.42
C SER A 64 -5.05 15.73 -11.60
N ILE A 65 -3.78 15.53 -11.96
CA ILE A 65 -2.63 16.30 -11.47
C ILE A 65 -2.74 17.81 -11.73
N ASN A 66 -3.70 18.27 -12.54
CA ASN A 66 -3.95 19.70 -12.75
C ASN A 66 -4.85 20.33 -11.69
N ASP A 67 -5.45 19.52 -10.81
CA ASP A 67 -6.24 20.04 -9.69
C ASP A 67 -5.32 20.72 -8.67
N GLU A 68 -5.71 21.92 -8.23
CA GLU A 68 -4.91 22.76 -7.34
C GLU A 68 -4.54 22.02 -6.04
N ALA A 69 -5.46 21.29 -5.43
CA ALA A 69 -5.22 20.60 -4.16
C ALA A 69 -4.26 19.42 -4.33
N VAL A 70 -4.37 18.70 -5.45
CA VAL A 70 -3.46 17.60 -5.82
C VAL A 70 -2.06 18.15 -6.05
N GLN A 71 -1.91 19.24 -6.82
CA GLN A 71 -0.61 19.86 -7.06
C GLN A 71 0.05 20.33 -5.78
N LEU A 72 -0.69 21.01 -4.91
CA LEU A 72 -0.18 21.47 -3.63
C LEU A 72 0.37 20.30 -2.81
N LEU A 73 -0.40 19.21 -2.63
CA LEU A 73 0.08 18.06 -1.87
C LEU A 73 1.41 17.55 -2.42
N ILE A 74 1.46 17.29 -3.72
CA ILE A 74 2.61 16.67 -4.38
C ILE A 74 3.84 17.57 -4.30
N VAL A 75 3.68 18.87 -4.57
CA VAL A 75 4.79 19.84 -4.52
C VAL A 75 5.34 19.94 -3.10
N HIS A 76 4.47 20.04 -2.08
CA HIS A 76 4.90 20.09 -0.69
C HIS A 76 5.60 18.79 -0.26
N THR A 77 5.02 17.62 -0.57
CA THR A 77 5.62 16.32 -0.24
C THR A 77 6.97 16.12 -0.92
N LEU A 78 7.10 16.42 -2.21
CA LEU A 78 8.39 16.31 -2.92
C LEU A 78 9.41 17.32 -2.42
N LYS A 79 8.98 18.54 -2.05
CA LYS A 79 9.86 19.54 -1.45
C LYS A 79 10.39 19.05 -0.11
N ILE A 80 9.56 18.49 0.75
CA ILE A 80 9.98 17.93 2.05
C ILE A 80 10.98 16.80 1.79
N LEU A 81 10.58 15.82 0.98
CA LEU A 81 11.40 14.64 0.67
C LEU A 81 12.79 14.99 0.12
N ASN A 82 12.87 15.94 -0.82
CA ASN A 82 14.14 16.36 -1.42
C ASN A 82 15.01 17.20 -0.46
N ASN A 83 14.43 17.78 0.59
CA ASN A 83 15.17 18.54 1.60
C ASN A 83 15.48 17.73 2.85
N CYS A 84 15.04 16.46 2.93
CA CYS A 84 15.26 15.56 4.07
C CYS A 84 16.74 15.27 4.38
N PHE A 85 17.73 15.68 3.60
CA PHE A 85 19.15 15.50 4.00
C PHE A 85 19.90 16.81 4.22
N SER A 86 19.20 17.94 4.13
CA SER A 86 19.77 19.27 4.36
C SER A 86 19.76 19.71 5.84
N GLY A 87 19.24 18.88 6.74
CA GLY A 87 19.13 19.11 8.18
C GLY A 87 19.03 17.81 9.00
N VAL A 88 18.63 17.91 10.28
CA VAL A 88 18.28 16.74 11.11
C VAL A 88 16.91 16.25 10.65
N SER A 89 16.88 15.31 9.72
CA SER A 89 15.60 14.77 9.27
C SER A 89 15.41 13.39 9.84
N ASP A 90 14.23 13.26 10.41
CA ASP A 90 13.74 12.04 11.03
C ASP A 90 13.24 11.09 9.94
N LEU A 91 13.48 9.80 10.11
CA LEU A 91 13.02 8.74 9.20
C LEU A 91 11.49 8.75 9.08
N SER A 92 10.81 9.12 10.15
CA SER A 92 9.35 9.31 10.21
C SER A 92 8.84 10.29 9.14
N VAL A 93 9.61 11.31 8.76
CA VAL A 93 9.22 12.27 7.71
C VAL A 93 9.34 11.66 6.33
N ILE A 94 10.36 10.81 6.11
CA ILE A 94 10.55 10.11 4.84
C ILE A 94 9.41 9.10 4.67
N GLU A 95 9.11 8.32 5.72
CA GLU A 95 7.98 7.40 5.76
C GLU A 95 6.67 8.13 5.45
N PHE A 96 6.38 9.23 6.16
CA PHE A 96 5.22 10.10 5.92
C PHE A 96 5.11 10.52 4.43
N CYS A 97 6.23 10.93 3.83
CA CYS A 97 6.23 11.34 2.43
C CYS A 97 5.92 10.17 1.49
N TYR A 98 6.52 9.00 1.72
CA TYR A 98 6.22 7.80 0.94
C TYR A 98 4.77 7.36 1.08
N ASP A 99 4.21 7.45 2.28
CA ASP A 99 2.81 7.14 2.57
C ASP A 99 1.82 8.00 1.77
N ILE A 100 2.10 9.30 1.66
CA ILE A 100 1.32 10.21 0.82
C ILE A 100 1.50 9.86 -0.66
N LEU A 101 2.74 9.65 -1.11
CA LEU A 101 3.05 9.46 -2.53
C LEU A 101 2.42 8.20 -3.12
N TYR A 102 2.46 7.05 -2.43
CA TYR A 102 1.84 5.84 -2.99
C TYR A 102 0.31 5.97 -3.04
N LYS A 103 -0.33 6.62 -2.05
CA LYS A 103 -1.77 6.85 -2.04
C LYS A 103 -2.20 7.78 -3.18
N VAL A 104 -1.41 8.82 -3.45
CA VAL A 104 -1.59 9.69 -4.62
C VAL A 104 -1.45 8.90 -5.91
N ILE A 105 -0.42 8.04 -6.03
CA ILE A 105 -0.24 7.18 -7.20
C ILE A 105 -1.46 6.30 -7.42
N LEU A 106 -2.02 5.70 -6.37
CA LEU A 106 -3.20 4.84 -6.49
C LEU A 106 -4.49 5.59 -6.88
N THR A 107 -4.61 6.87 -6.50
CA THR A 107 -5.89 7.58 -6.54
C THR A 107 -6.04 8.56 -7.71
N VAL A 108 -4.97 9.21 -8.15
CA VAL A 108 -5.00 10.30 -9.15
C VAL A 108 -4.84 9.75 -10.57
N ASP A 109 -5.70 10.15 -11.51
CA ASP A 109 -5.81 9.46 -12.81
C ASP A 109 -4.55 9.59 -13.70
N ASP A 110 -4.01 10.81 -13.89
CA ASP A 110 -2.89 11.11 -14.81
C ASP A 110 -1.55 11.38 -14.09
N VAL A 111 -1.32 10.69 -12.98
CA VAL A 111 -0.07 10.75 -12.19
C VAL A 111 1.17 10.28 -12.98
N ASN A 112 0.99 9.54 -14.08
CA ASN A 112 2.09 9.07 -14.93
C ASN A 112 2.99 10.20 -15.46
N ARG A 113 2.47 11.42 -15.61
CA ARG A 113 3.25 12.59 -16.08
C ARG A 113 4.31 13.06 -15.07
N ILE A 114 4.06 12.84 -13.79
CA ILE A 114 4.96 13.24 -12.68
C ILE A 114 5.64 12.03 -12.02
N LEU A 115 5.27 10.81 -12.44
CA LEU A 115 5.89 9.58 -11.99
C LEU A 115 7.43 9.58 -12.09
N PRO A 116 8.07 10.14 -13.14
CA PRO A 116 9.52 10.24 -13.19
C PRO A 116 10.13 11.06 -12.04
N GLU A 117 9.47 12.14 -11.65
CA GLU A 117 9.94 13.00 -10.55
C GLU A 117 9.77 12.30 -9.20
N ILE A 118 8.61 11.65 -8.99
CA ILE A 118 8.32 10.88 -7.78
C ILE A 118 9.38 9.78 -7.59
N LEU A 119 9.56 8.93 -8.60
CA LEU A 119 10.50 7.79 -8.51
C LEU A 119 11.95 8.24 -8.35
N LYS A 120 12.35 9.33 -9.02
CA LYS A 120 13.70 9.87 -8.88
C LYS A 120 13.95 10.40 -7.48
N SER A 121 13.00 11.13 -6.90
CA SER A 121 13.11 11.63 -5.53
C SER A 121 13.11 10.48 -4.53
N THR A 122 12.20 9.52 -4.64
CA THR A 122 12.12 8.39 -3.70
C THR A 122 13.36 7.51 -3.75
N ASN A 123 13.87 7.19 -4.94
CA ASN A 123 15.08 6.39 -5.08
C ASN A 123 16.34 7.13 -4.63
N GLY A 124 16.43 8.43 -4.94
CA GLY A 124 17.52 9.28 -4.45
C GLY A 124 17.58 9.26 -2.93
N THR A 125 16.44 9.53 -2.28
CA THR A 125 16.33 9.51 -0.83
C THR A 125 16.63 8.13 -0.26
N PHE A 126 16.07 7.05 -0.81
CA PHE A 126 16.32 5.70 -0.31
C PHE A 126 17.79 5.27 -0.42
N ASN A 127 18.47 5.63 -1.50
CA ASN A 127 19.90 5.32 -1.66
C ASN A 127 20.78 6.08 -0.66
N GLU A 128 20.39 7.28 -0.26
CA GLU A 128 21.07 8.07 0.79
C GLU A 128 20.86 7.51 2.20
N LEU A 129 19.82 6.68 2.41
CA LEU A 129 19.53 6.02 3.69
C LEU A 129 20.42 4.81 4.02
N GLY A 130 21.27 4.35 3.10
CA GLY A 130 22.07 3.11 3.22
C GLY A 130 23.12 3.03 4.35
N GLY A 131 23.02 3.87 5.38
CA GLY A 131 23.89 3.87 6.57
C GLY A 131 23.16 4.16 7.89
N VAL A 132 21.83 4.03 7.94
CA VAL A 132 20.98 4.32 9.12
C VAL A 132 20.64 3.04 9.90
N ASP A 133 20.12 3.17 11.12
CA ASP A 133 19.69 2.07 12.01
C ASP A 133 18.80 1.05 11.29
N ALA A 134 19.02 -0.24 11.55
CA ALA A 134 18.41 -1.35 10.83
C ALA A 134 16.90 -1.47 11.07
N ASP A 135 16.43 -1.18 12.30
CA ASP A 135 15.01 -1.33 12.64
C ASP A 135 14.18 -0.20 12.00
N LEU A 136 14.65 1.05 12.10
CA LEU A 136 13.98 2.20 11.47
C LEU A 136 14.09 2.18 9.94
N GLN A 137 15.04 1.41 9.39
CA GLN A 137 15.14 1.16 7.97
C GLN A 137 14.03 0.22 7.48
N GLU A 138 13.46 -0.64 8.33
CA GLU A 138 12.40 -1.57 7.92
C GLU A 138 11.12 -0.83 7.53
N ASP A 139 10.64 0.11 8.34
CA ASP A 139 9.41 0.89 8.07
C ASP A 139 9.55 1.79 6.84
N CYS A 140 10.70 2.46 6.72
CA CYS A 140 11.04 3.21 5.51
C CYS A 140 11.13 2.31 4.27
N THR A 141 11.65 1.09 4.41
CA THR A 141 11.69 0.11 3.32
C THR A 141 10.30 -0.36 2.93
N LYS A 142 9.41 -0.59 3.90
CA LYS A 142 8.00 -0.94 3.70
C LYS A 142 7.29 0.10 2.84
N THR A 143 7.35 1.37 3.25
CA THR A 143 6.66 2.47 2.56
C THR A 143 7.31 2.80 1.21
N TYR A 144 8.63 2.69 1.09
CA TYR A 144 9.33 2.77 -0.21
C TYR A 144 8.87 1.68 -1.19
N LEU A 145 8.79 0.43 -0.72
CA LEU A 145 8.30 -0.68 -1.53
C LEU A 145 6.85 -0.45 -1.98
N LYS A 146 5.99 0.09 -1.10
CA LYS A 146 4.61 0.46 -1.48
C LYS A 146 4.58 1.47 -2.65
N VAL A 147 5.45 2.48 -2.66
CA VAL A 147 5.57 3.45 -3.79
C VAL A 147 5.95 2.72 -5.09
N GLY A 148 6.96 1.86 -5.03
CA GLY A 148 7.40 1.06 -6.18
C GLY A 148 6.30 0.13 -6.70
N LEU A 149 5.62 -0.58 -5.81
CA LEU A 149 4.54 -1.52 -6.15
C LEU A 149 3.32 -0.81 -6.74
N CYS A 150 2.93 0.33 -6.20
CA CYS A 150 1.82 1.13 -6.75
C CYS A 150 2.16 1.63 -8.16
N SER A 151 3.42 1.98 -8.39
CA SER A 151 3.93 2.41 -9.70
C SER A 151 3.91 1.26 -10.71
N ILE A 152 4.38 0.07 -10.33
CA ILE A 152 4.32 -1.15 -11.16
C ILE A 152 2.86 -1.56 -11.41
N TYR A 153 2.00 -1.43 -10.40
CA TYR A 153 0.59 -1.74 -10.53
C TYR A 153 -0.08 -0.83 -11.56
N ARG A 154 0.08 0.50 -11.51
CA ARG A 154 -0.65 1.38 -12.44
C ARG A 154 0.07 1.63 -13.77
N PHE A 155 1.40 1.75 -13.74
CA PHE A 155 2.22 2.17 -14.88
C PHE A 155 3.50 1.33 -15.00
N PRO A 156 3.40 0.01 -15.21
CA PRO A 156 4.56 -0.89 -15.22
C PRO A 156 5.63 -0.47 -16.25
N GLU A 157 5.23 -0.15 -17.48
CA GLU A 157 6.19 0.24 -18.53
C GLU A 157 6.92 1.54 -18.22
N ASP A 158 6.20 2.57 -17.79
CA ASP A 158 6.79 3.87 -17.50
C ASP A 158 7.69 3.80 -16.27
N THR A 159 7.30 2.99 -15.27
CA THR A 159 8.11 2.71 -14.08
C THR A 159 9.47 2.14 -14.47
N PHE A 160 9.50 1.07 -15.26
CA PHE A 160 10.78 0.47 -15.67
C PHE A 160 11.60 1.35 -16.62
N LYS A 161 10.95 2.15 -17.49
CA LYS A 161 11.65 3.13 -18.34
C LYS A 161 12.35 4.21 -17.52
N VAL A 162 11.72 4.68 -16.44
CA VAL A 162 12.29 5.70 -15.55
C VAL A 162 13.42 5.14 -14.69
N LEU A 163 13.20 3.97 -14.08
CA LEU A 163 14.18 3.34 -13.20
C LEU A 163 15.41 2.84 -13.97
N GLY A 164 15.22 2.36 -15.20
CA GLY A 164 16.26 1.67 -15.95
C GLY A 164 16.61 0.30 -15.37
N ASP A 165 17.47 -0.46 -16.06
CA ASP A 165 17.70 -1.87 -15.75
C ASP A 165 18.31 -2.11 -14.35
N GLU A 166 19.26 -1.28 -13.93
CA GLU A 166 19.97 -1.45 -12.65
C GLU A 166 19.03 -1.23 -11.45
N GLU A 167 18.38 -0.07 -11.38
CA GLU A 167 17.48 0.25 -10.26
C GLU A 167 16.22 -0.61 -10.26
N SER A 168 15.73 -1.02 -11.43
CA SER A 168 14.63 -1.99 -11.52
C SER A 168 15.01 -3.34 -10.93
N SER A 169 16.26 -3.78 -11.15
CA SER A 169 16.77 -5.03 -10.59
C SER A 169 16.89 -4.94 -9.07
N LYS A 170 17.45 -3.84 -8.55
CA LYS A 170 17.55 -3.57 -7.11
C LYS A 170 16.17 -3.53 -6.44
N LEU A 171 15.19 -2.85 -7.07
CA LEU A 171 13.82 -2.78 -6.55
C LEU A 171 13.19 -4.18 -6.46
N MET A 172 13.37 -5.01 -7.49
CA MET A 172 12.87 -6.38 -7.47
C MET A 172 13.56 -7.24 -6.42
N GLU A 173 14.88 -7.16 -6.28
CA GLU A 173 15.60 -7.89 -5.24
C GLU A 173 15.13 -7.47 -3.86
N LEU A 174 15.04 -6.16 -3.60
CA LEU A 174 14.55 -5.63 -2.34
C LEU A 174 13.11 -6.08 -2.05
N TRP A 175 12.22 -5.97 -3.02
CA TRP A 175 10.84 -6.44 -2.87
C TRP A 175 10.78 -7.94 -2.59
N PHE A 176 11.54 -8.75 -3.33
CA PHE A 176 11.45 -10.20 -3.20
C PHE A 176 12.03 -10.70 -1.89
N ASN A 177 13.03 -10.02 -1.34
CA ASN A 177 13.63 -10.35 -0.05
C ASN A 177 12.76 -9.90 1.14
N ASN A 178 11.94 -8.85 0.99
CA ASN A 178 11.16 -8.26 2.09
C ASN A 178 9.64 -8.54 1.99
N SER A 179 9.17 -9.32 1.01
CA SER A 179 7.73 -9.55 0.83
C SER A 179 7.05 -10.26 1.99
N ASP A 180 7.79 -11.18 2.63
CA ASP A 180 7.21 -12.08 3.63
C ASP A 180 7.40 -11.50 5.04
N SER A 181 8.48 -10.72 5.26
CA SER A 181 8.81 -10.06 6.53
C SER A 181 8.09 -8.72 6.72
N THR A 182 7.97 -7.92 5.66
CA THR A 182 7.64 -6.50 5.82
C THR A 182 6.29 -6.14 5.17
N LEU A 183 5.84 -6.91 4.18
CA LEU A 183 4.56 -6.71 3.46
C LEU A 183 3.49 -7.72 3.88
N LYS A 184 3.14 -7.72 5.18
CA LYS A 184 2.32 -8.75 5.83
C LYS A 184 0.81 -8.47 5.86
N THR A 185 0.37 -7.25 5.57
CA THR A 185 -1.04 -6.89 5.71
C THR A 185 -1.88 -7.45 4.54
N PHE A 186 -3.19 -7.58 4.73
CA PHE A 186 -4.11 -7.97 3.65
C PHE A 186 -4.03 -7.00 2.46
N PHE A 187 -3.92 -5.70 2.74
CA PHE A 187 -3.71 -4.69 1.70
C PHE A 187 -2.38 -4.88 0.97
N ASP A 188 -1.28 -5.08 1.69
CA ASP A 188 0.03 -5.27 1.07
C ASP A 188 0.03 -6.52 0.18
N ASN A 189 -0.62 -7.58 0.62
CA ASN A 189 -0.76 -8.80 -0.17
C ASN A 189 -1.56 -8.56 -1.45
N LYS A 190 -2.71 -7.86 -1.36
CA LYS A 190 -3.49 -7.44 -2.55
C LYS A 190 -2.65 -6.58 -3.49
N LEU A 191 -1.93 -5.59 -2.97
CA LEU A 191 -1.09 -4.68 -3.76
C LEU A 191 0.00 -5.46 -4.50
N GLN A 192 0.68 -6.38 -3.81
CA GLN A 192 1.70 -7.25 -4.42
C GLN A 192 1.09 -8.10 -5.54
N ILE A 193 -0.05 -8.75 -5.31
CA ILE A 193 -0.70 -9.55 -6.36
C ILE A 193 -1.06 -8.67 -7.56
N MET A 194 -1.68 -7.52 -7.33
CA MET A 194 -2.08 -6.60 -8.41
C MET A 194 -0.87 -6.08 -9.22
N ALA A 195 0.24 -5.76 -8.55
CA ALA A 195 1.48 -5.37 -9.20
C ALA A 195 2.06 -6.51 -10.07
N LEU A 196 2.12 -7.73 -9.53
CA LEU A 196 2.60 -8.91 -10.28
C LEU A 196 1.69 -9.27 -11.45
N ILE A 197 0.36 -9.15 -11.28
CA ILE A 197 -0.62 -9.33 -12.36
C ILE A 197 -0.32 -8.34 -13.49
N ASN A 198 -0.18 -7.04 -13.21
CA ASN A 198 0.10 -6.07 -14.27
C ASN A 198 1.49 -6.25 -14.89
N LEU A 199 2.50 -6.69 -14.12
CA LEU A 199 3.81 -7.07 -14.66
C LEU A 199 3.70 -8.21 -15.69
N LEU A 200 2.96 -9.27 -15.35
CA LEU A 200 2.75 -10.43 -16.23
C LEU A 200 1.93 -10.05 -17.47
N LYS A 201 0.93 -9.15 -17.34
CA LYS A 201 0.17 -8.64 -18.50
C LYS A 201 1.08 -7.97 -19.52
N VAL A 202 1.99 -7.09 -19.07
CA VAL A 202 2.97 -6.42 -19.96
C VAL A 202 3.84 -7.45 -20.66
N HIS A 203 4.36 -8.43 -19.92
CA HIS A 203 5.18 -9.51 -20.47
C HIS A 203 4.44 -10.28 -21.58
N TYR A 204 3.22 -10.76 -21.32
CA TYR A 204 2.47 -11.56 -22.28
C TYR A 204 1.92 -10.77 -23.47
N SER A 205 1.75 -9.46 -23.32
CA SER A 205 1.35 -8.55 -24.40
C SER A 205 2.48 -8.30 -25.41
N GLY A 206 3.70 -8.77 -25.13
CA GLY A 206 4.86 -8.62 -26.00
C GLY A 206 5.56 -7.26 -25.88
N ASN A 207 5.22 -6.49 -24.85
CA ASN A 207 5.89 -5.22 -24.57
C ASN A 207 7.26 -5.46 -23.93
N THR A 208 8.20 -4.56 -24.18
CA THR A 208 9.59 -4.71 -23.75
C THR A 208 9.72 -4.41 -22.26
N LEU A 209 9.78 -5.46 -21.45
CA LEU A 209 10.31 -5.38 -20.09
C LEU A 209 11.85 -5.39 -20.12
N PRO A 210 12.52 -4.80 -19.12
CA PRO A 210 13.95 -4.96 -18.94
C PRO A 210 14.38 -6.45 -19.00
N PRO A 211 15.55 -6.77 -19.57
CA PRO A 211 16.02 -8.15 -19.67
C PRO A 211 16.07 -8.89 -18.33
N THR A 212 16.53 -8.22 -17.27
CA THR A 212 16.62 -8.81 -15.92
C THR A 212 15.25 -9.20 -15.37
N ILE A 213 14.24 -8.36 -15.60
CA ILE A 213 12.86 -8.61 -15.18
C ILE A 213 12.25 -9.74 -16.01
N SER A 214 12.55 -9.79 -17.31
CA SER A 214 12.08 -10.87 -18.18
C SER A 214 12.61 -12.24 -17.76
N GLN A 215 13.81 -12.31 -17.18
CA GLN A 215 14.39 -13.55 -16.65
C GLN A 215 13.75 -13.99 -15.33
N SER A 216 13.21 -13.08 -14.53
CA SER A 216 12.57 -13.38 -13.23
C SER A 216 11.09 -13.78 -13.35
N ILE A 217 10.51 -13.76 -14.56
CA ILE A 217 9.11 -14.12 -14.82
C ILE A 217 8.69 -15.49 -14.24
N PRO A 218 9.49 -16.57 -14.31
CA PRO A 218 9.12 -17.84 -13.67
C PRO A 218 8.93 -17.70 -12.16
N THR A 219 9.80 -16.94 -11.49
CA THR A 219 9.72 -16.65 -10.05
C THR A 219 8.51 -15.77 -9.72
N VAL A 220 8.23 -14.76 -10.56
CA VAL A 220 7.03 -13.91 -10.48
C VAL A 220 5.76 -14.76 -10.51
N ARG A 221 5.66 -15.72 -11.44
CA ARG A 221 4.49 -16.61 -11.54
C ARG A 221 4.26 -17.41 -10.26
N GLN A 222 5.31 -18.07 -9.76
CA GLN A 222 5.22 -18.85 -8.53
C GLN A 222 4.82 -17.98 -7.33
N LYS A 223 5.35 -16.75 -7.26
CA LYS A 223 5.04 -15.82 -6.19
C LYS A 223 3.58 -15.37 -6.20
N VAL A 224 3.00 -15.09 -7.38
CA VAL A 224 1.57 -14.77 -7.50
C VAL A 224 0.70 -15.88 -6.91
N ILE A 225 1.01 -17.13 -7.22
CA ILE A 225 0.22 -18.28 -6.77
C ILE A 225 0.28 -18.41 -5.24
N LYS A 226 1.48 -18.31 -4.65
CA LYS A 226 1.66 -18.34 -3.19
C LYS A 226 0.93 -17.20 -2.47
N LEU A 227 0.94 -15.99 -3.04
CA LEU A 227 0.23 -14.85 -2.44
C LEU A 227 -1.29 -15.06 -2.52
N ILE A 228 -1.81 -15.57 -3.65
CA ILE A 228 -3.23 -15.91 -3.81
C ILE A 228 -3.66 -17.01 -2.84
N GLU A 229 -2.81 -18.00 -2.60
CA GLU A 229 -3.03 -19.09 -1.64
C GLU A 229 -3.09 -18.56 -0.19
N ASN A 230 -2.26 -17.59 0.15
CA ASN A 230 -2.23 -16.98 1.49
C ASN A 230 -3.40 -15.98 1.73
N LEU A 231 -4.00 -15.45 0.66
CA LEU A 231 -5.01 -14.38 0.74
C LEU A 231 -6.23 -14.73 1.64
N PRO A 232 -6.82 -15.95 1.63
CA PRO A 232 -7.93 -16.31 2.51
C PRO A 232 -7.56 -16.31 4.00
N GLN A 233 -6.31 -16.70 4.33
CA GLN A 233 -5.83 -16.70 5.72
C GLN A 233 -5.73 -15.27 6.24
N LEU A 234 -5.14 -14.38 5.43
CA LEU A 234 -5.03 -12.95 5.75
C LEU A 234 -6.40 -12.27 5.88
N LEU A 235 -7.37 -12.61 5.02
CA LEU A 235 -8.73 -12.09 5.11
C LEU A 235 -9.42 -12.54 6.41
N SER A 236 -9.27 -13.82 6.77
CA SER A 236 -9.85 -14.36 8.00
C SER A 236 -9.26 -13.66 9.23
N LYS A 237 -7.93 -13.46 9.24
CA LYS A 237 -7.22 -12.73 10.30
C LYS A 237 -7.69 -11.28 10.41
N GLN A 238 -7.83 -10.57 9.29
CA GLN A 238 -8.38 -9.20 9.28
C GLN A 238 -9.80 -9.16 9.89
N GLN A 239 -10.66 -10.11 9.53
CA GLN A 239 -12.03 -10.18 10.07
C GLN A 239 -12.07 -10.49 11.57
N GLU A 240 -11.16 -11.32 12.07
CA GLU A 240 -11.04 -11.63 13.49
C GLU A 240 -10.58 -10.40 14.28
N LEU A 241 -9.56 -9.70 13.79
CA LEU A 241 -9.05 -8.47 14.41
C LEU A 241 -10.14 -7.39 14.46
N MET A 242 -10.86 -7.16 13.35
CA MET A 242 -11.99 -6.22 13.32
C MET A 242 -13.06 -6.55 14.37
N LYS A 243 -13.43 -7.82 14.54
CA LYS A 243 -14.42 -8.24 15.55
C LYS A 243 -13.92 -8.00 16.96
N ASN A 244 -12.65 -8.29 17.22
CA ASN A 244 -12.03 -8.11 18.53
C ASN A 244 -11.94 -6.62 18.90
N THR A 245 -11.52 -5.75 17.98
CA THR A 245 -11.46 -4.29 18.24
C THR A 245 -12.84 -3.69 18.51
N ILE A 246 -13.88 -4.11 17.78
CA ILE A 246 -15.27 -3.66 18.02
C ILE A 246 -15.76 -4.12 19.41
N THR A 247 -15.45 -5.37 19.79
CA THR A 247 -15.85 -5.93 21.07
C THR A 247 -15.15 -5.23 22.23
N ASN A 248 -13.84 -5.00 22.11
CA ASN A 248 -13.01 -4.32 23.12
C ASN A 248 -13.40 -2.84 23.28
N LYS A 249 -13.67 -2.12 22.18
CA LYS A 249 -14.19 -0.74 22.25
C LYS A 249 -15.57 -0.69 22.91
N ALA A 250 -16.46 -1.62 22.59
CA ALA A 250 -17.79 -1.69 23.20
C ALA A 250 -17.76 -2.03 24.70
N GLN A 251 -16.72 -2.72 25.18
CA GLN A 251 -16.51 -3.01 26.60
C GLN A 251 -15.91 -1.81 27.35
N LYS A 252 -14.91 -1.13 26.76
CA LYS A 252 -14.33 0.11 27.32
C LYS A 252 -15.37 1.23 27.45
N ASP A 253 -16.22 1.43 26.43
CA ASP A 253 -17.29 2.44 26.46
C ASP A 253 -18.38 2.17 27.52
N ARG A 254 -18.48 0.94 28.02
CA ARG A 254 -19.44 0.55 29.07
C ARG A 254 -18.86 0.62 30.49
N GLY A 255 -17.62 1.08 30.66
CA GLY A 255 -16.98 1.23 31.97
C GLY A 255 -16.78 -0.09 32.71
N ILE A 256 -16.65 -1.19 31.98
CA ILE A 256 -16.30 -2.49 32.55
C ILE A 256 -14.78 -2.52 32.63
N GLU A 257 -14.22 -2.19 33.81
CA GLU A 257 -12.80 -2.43 34.12
C GLU A 257 -12.56 -3.95 34.18
N ASP A 258 -11.50 -4.40 33.52
CA ASP A 258 -11.19 -5.80 33.22
C ASP A 258 -11.28 -6.73 34.43
N PHE A 259 -12.12 -7.76 34.32
CA PHE A 259 -11.76 -9.07 34.87
C PHE A 259 -11.12 -9.83 33.72
N GLU A 260 -9.80 -9.77 33.62
CA GLU A 260 -9.01 -10.63 32.73
C GLU A 260 -9.39 -12.08 33.03
N SER A 261 -10.28 -12.66 32.22
CA SER A 261 -10.60 -14.07 32.35
C SER A 261 -9.47 -14.87 31.71
N GLU A 262 -8.77 -15.67 32.53
CA GLU A 262 -7.70 -16.62 32.15
C GLU A 262 -8.05 -17.59 30.99
N GLN A 263 -9.26 -17.55 30.44
CA GLN A 263 -9.66 -18.31 29.25
C GLN A 263 -9.19 -17.68 27.93
N ASP A 264 -8.92 -16.37 27.86
CA ASP A 264 -8.44 -15.73 26.63
C ASP A 264 -6.94 -16.03 26.36
N TYR A 265 -6.21 -16.47 27.38
CA TYR A 265 -4.81 -16.90 27.25
C TYR A 265 -4.63 -18.29 26.62
N ILE A 266 -5.68 -19.10 26.53
CA ILE A 266 -5.54 -20.52 26.14
C ILE A 266 -5.48 -20.70 24.60
N ASN A 267 -5.96 -19.74 23.81
CA ASN A 267 -5.89 -19.83 22.34
C ASN A 267 -4.59 -19.28 21.73
N PHE A 268 -3.70 -18.67 22.53
CA PHE A 268 -2.47 -18.05 22.03
C PHE A 268 -1.26 -18.99 21.90
N GLN A 269 -1.37 -20.27 22.26
CA GLN A 269 -0.18 -21.11 22.45
C GLN A 269 0.26 -22.01 21.28
N ASN A 270 -0.43 -22.10 20.14
CA ASN A 270 -0.15 -23.21 19.21
C ASN A 270 0.20 -22.90 17.74
N GLU A 271 0.35 -21.66 17.30
CA GLU A 271 0.98 -21.40 15.99
C GLU A 271 1.98 -20.24 16.14
N GLU A 272 3.08 -20.28 15.39
CA GLU A 272 4.06 -19.21 15.25
C GLU A 272 3.36 -18.00 14.61
N PHE A 273 2.56 -17.28 15.40
CA PHE A 273 1.71 -16.20 14.93
C PHE A 273 2.55 -14.94 14.73
N LEU A 274 2.49 -14.40 13.51
CA LEU A 274 2.97 -13.06 13.20
C LEU A 274 2.20 -12.05 14.06
N GLU A 275 2.84 -11.51 15.10
CA GLU A 275 2.36 -10.38 15.89
C GLU A 275 2.23 -9.16 14.97
N TYR A 276 1.05 -8.53 14.95
CA TYR A 276 0.86 -7.21 14.33
C TYR A 276 1.01 -6.17 15.44
N ASP A 277 1.62 -5.03 15.14
CA ASP A 277 1.67 -3.91 16.09
C ASP A 277 0.37 -3.09 16.08
N GLU A 278 0.24 -2.17 17.04
CA GLU A 278 -0.94 -1.31 17.20
C GLU A 278 -1.20 -0.41 15.98
N ALA A 279 -0.16 -0.04 15.24
CA ALA A 279 -0.28 0.75 14.02
C ALA A 279 -0.83 -0.08 12.86
N GLU A 280 -0.38 -1.33 12.73
CA GLU A 280 -0.88 -2.29 11.75
C GLU A 280 -2.34 -2.68 12.03
N GLU A 281 -2.75 -2.78 13.31
CA GLU A 281 -4.16 -2.98 13.67
C GLU A 281 -5.06 -1.80 13.27
N LEU A 282 -4.58 -0.56 13.41
CA LEU A 282 -5.31 0.64 13.00
C LEU A 282 -5.45 0.74 11.48
N ASP A 283 -4.40 0.38 10.74
CA ASP A 283 -4.41 0.34 9.27
C ASP A 283 -5.40 -0.71 8.73
N LEU A 284 -5.65 -1.80 9.47
CA LEU A 284 -6.66 -2.80 9.10
C LEU A 284 -8.10 -2.28 9.18
N LEU A 285 -8.36 -1.18 9.91
CA LEU A 285 -9.69 -0.58 10.09
C LEU A 285 -10.01 0.53 9.09
N LYS A 286 -9.02 1.01 8.32
CA LYS A 286 -9.21 2.07 7.33
C LYS A 286 -9.82 1.52 6.05
N ASP A 287 -10.71 2.28 5.41
CA ASP A 287 -11.15 2.00 4.02
C ASP A 287 -9.91 2.10 3.12
N VAL A 288 -9.47 0.97 2.55
CA VAL A 288 -8.23 0.93 1.78
C VAL A 288 -8.49 1.10 0.28
N LEU A 289 -7.59 1.80 -0.41
CA LEU A 289 -7.68 2.15 -1.83
C LEU A 289 -7.86 0.95 -2.79
N LEU A 290 -7.70 -0.29 -2.30
CA LEU A 290 -7.89 -1.54 -3.06
C LEU A 290 -9.03 -2.44 -2.54
N ASP A 291 -9.88 -1.98 -1.62
CA ASP A 291 -10.93 -2.82 -1.03
C ASP A 291 -11.96 -3.29 -2.06
N ASN A 292 -12.31 -2.42 -3.01
CA ASN A 292 -13.25 -2.73 -4.08
C ASN A 292 -12.67 -3.66 -5.17
N VAL A 293 -11.35 -3.92 -5.15
CA VAL A 293 -10.69 -4.75 -6.16
C VAL A 293 -10.78 -6.22 -5.74
N ASN A 294 -11.43 -7.03 -6.57
CA ASN A 294 -11.44 -8.48 -6.42
C ASN A 294 -10.24 -9.08 -7.19
N VAL A 295 -9.19 -9.42 -6.44
CA VAL A 295 -7.94 -9.95 -6.97
C VAL A 295 -8.13 -11.27 -7.71
N TYR A 296 -9.03 -12.14 -7.26
CA TYR A 296 -9.35 -13.40 -7.94
C TYR A 296 -9.97 -13.15 -9.31
N THR A 297 -10.88 -12.17 -9.41
CA THR A 297 -11.52 -11.80 -10.68
C THR A 297 -10.50 -11.24 -11.66
N GLU A 298 -9.64 -10.32 -11.20
CA GLU A 298 -8.55 -9.79 -12.01
C GLU A 298 -7.58 -10.89 -12.46
N PHE A 299 -7.21 -11.83 -11.60
CA PHE A 299 -6.34 -12.94 -11.98
C PHE A 299 -6.98 -13.84 -13.05
N VAL A 300 -8.24 -14.25 -12.85
CA VAL A 300 -8.97 -15.12 -13.78
C VAL A 300 -9.20 -14.44 -15.13
N ASP A 301 -9.60 -13.17 -15.13
CA ASP A 301 -9.93 -12.44 -16.35
C ASP A 301 -8.70 -12.19 -17.22
N ASN A 302 -7.55 -11.94 -16.60
CA ASN A 302 -6.34 -11.60 -17.35
C ASN A 302 -5.50 -12.81 -17.79
N PHE A 303 -5.55 -13.93 -17.05
CA PHE A 303 -4.70 -15.09 -17.36
C PHE A 303 -5.45 -16.35 -17.72
N LEU A 304 -6.62 -16.62 -17.11
CA LEU A 304 -7.25 -17.94 -17.20
C LEU A 304 -8.36 -18.02 -18.26
N LYS A 305 -8.96 -16.88 -18.63
CA LYS A 305 -9.97 -16.82 -19.71
C LYS A 305 -9.37 -16.66 -21.10
N VAL A 306 -8.09 -16.28 -21.21
CA VAL A 306 -7.42 -16.00 -22.49
C VAL A 306 -6.54 -17.19 -22.86
N GLY A 307 -6.99 -18.02 -23.80
CA GLY A 307 -6.39 -19.34 -24.09
C GLY A 307 -4.87 -19.32 -24.36
N ASP A 308 -4.37 -18.35 -25.12
CA ASP A 308 -2.93 -18.24 -25.41
C ASP A 308 -2.11 -17.78 -24.19
N VAL A 309 -2.71 -16.94 -23.33
CA VAL A 309 -2.07 -16.45 -22.11
C VAL A 309 -2.10 -17.51 -21.02
N TYR A 310 -3.17 -18.29 -20.93
CA TYR A 310 -3.30 -19.43 -20.02
C TYR A 310 -2.16 -20.43 -20.23
N ASN A 311 -1.95 -20.85 -21.49
CA ASN A 311 -0.87 -21.79 -21.80
C ASN A 311 0.50 -21.24 -21.40
N LYS A 312 0.79 -19.97 -21.75
CA LYS A 312 2.04 -19.30 -21.37
C LYS A 312 2.21 -19.13 -19.86
N PHE A 313 1.12 -18.92 -19.13
CA PHE A 313 1.16 -18.84 -17.67
C PHE A 313 1.43 -20.21 -17.04
N MET A 314 0.78 -21.26 -17.55
CA MET A 314 0.95 -22.63 -17.07
C MET A 314 2.32 -23.23 -17.42
N GLU A 315 3.08 -22.64 -18.36
CA GLU A 315 4.41 -23.10 -18.71
C GLU A 315 5.35 -23.10 -17.48
N GLY A 316 5.78 -24.30 -17.09
CA GLY A 316 6.68 -24.52 -15.97
C GLY A 316 6.00 -24.65 -14.59
N ILE A 317 4.67 -24.61 -14.53
CA ILE A 317 3.90 -24.94 -13.32
C ILE A 317 3.50 -26.41 -13.40
N ASN A 318 4.17 -27.26 -12.61
CA ASN A 318 3.97 -28.71 -12.63
C ASN A 318 3.52 -29.27 -11.28
N ASP A 319 3.55 -28.48 -10.21
CA ASP A 319 3.16 -28.93 -8.89
C ASP A 319 1.62 -28.93 -8.74
N GLN A 320 1.11 -30.00 -8.11
CA GLN A 320 -0.33 -30.22 -7.98
C GLN A 320 -1.02 -29.18 -7.09
N GLU A 321 -0.28 -28.60 -6.14
CA GLU A 321 -0.75 -27.59 -5.19
C GLU A 321 -1.08 -26.28 -5.91
N SER A 322 -0.14 -25.74 -6.70
CA SER A 322 -0.38 -24.55 -7.53
C SER A 322 -1.52 -24.76 -8.52
N ILE A 323 -1.62 -25.94 -9.13
CA ILE A 323 -2.71 -26.28 -10.04
C ILE A 323 -4.06 -26.28 -9.30
N SER A 324 -4.10 -26.79 -8.06
CA SER A 324 -5.30 -26.75 -7.22
C SER A 324 -5.72 -25.31 -6.93
N VAL A 325 -4.81 -24.46 -6.47
CA VAL A 325 -5.08 -23.04 -6.18
C VAL A 325 -5.65 -22.32 -7.41
N ILE A 326 -5.08 -22.56 -8.60
CA ILE A 326 -5.57 -21.98 -9.85
C ILE A 326 -7.00 -22.45 -10.17
N ASN A 327 -7.29 -23.75 -9.99
CA ASN A 327 -8.64 -24.30 -10.20
C ASN A 327 -9.65 -23.74 -9.19
N ASP A 328 -9.24 -23.55 -7.95
CA ASP A 328 -10.08 -22.94 -6.91
C ASP A 328 -10.42 -21.49 -7.27
N CYS A 329 -9.46 -20.72 -7.79
CA CYS A 329 -9.71 -19.35 -8.30
C CYS A 329 -10.75 -19.34 -9.42
N ILE A 330 -10.65 -20.26 -10.39
CA ILE A 330 -11.62 -20.38 -11.48
C ILE A 330 -13.01 -20.70 -10.93
N THR A 331 -13.09 -21.60 -9.95
CA THR A 331 -14.35 -22.01 -9.32
C THR A 331 -14.99 -20.85 -8.55
N LEU A 332 -14.20 -20.10 -7.77
CA LEU A 332 -14.66 -18.94 -7.01
C LEU A 332 -15.20 -17.82 -7.90
N VAL A 333 -14.62 -17.60 -9.08
CA VAL A 333 -15.09 -16.58 -10.03
C VAL A 333 -16.22 -17.12 -10.93
N GLY A 334 -16.19 -18.40 -11.28
CA GLY A 334 -17.19 -19.06 -12.15
C GLY A 334 -18.49 -19.44 -11.44
N GLY A 335 -18.47 -19.62 -10.11
CA GLY A 335 -19.64 -19.94 -9.30
C GLY A 335 -20.63 -18.79 -9.06
N ASN A 336 -20.32 -17.58 -9.54
CA ASN A 336 -21.16 -16.38 -9.44
C ASN A 336 -21.83 -15.98 -10.77
N LYS A 337 -22.12 -16.94 -11.66
CA LYS A 337 -22.89 -16.71 -12.89
C LYS A 337 -24.26 -17.38 -12.86
#